data_AF-A0A075J1B6-F1
#
_entry.id   AF-A0A075J1B6-F1
#
_cell.length_a   1.000
_cell.length_b   1.000
_cell.length_c   1.000
_cell.angle_alpha   90.00
_cell.angle_beta   90.00
_cell.angle_gamma   90.00
#
_symmetry.space_group_name_H-M   'P 1'
#
loop_
_entity.id
_entity.type
_entity.pdbx_description
1 polymer ?
#
loop_
_entity_poly.entity_id
_entity_poly.type
_entity_poly.pdbx_seq_one_letter_code
_entity_poly.pdbx_strand_id
1 'polypeptide(L)'
;TAHELGHKKSKLEKSLAKIVLAVAAYGHFSVEHNRGHHKDVSTPGDPASARMGEGTYKFARREIPGAFRRAWRVEKERLTLRGKPVWHHSNPILQSYAITAILSLTLIMLFGWKVIPFLLIHNLLAYWQLTSVILITM
;
A
#
# COMPACT_ATOMS: atom_id res chain seq x y z
N THR A 1 -2.51 7.40 -11.35
CA THR A 1 -1.14 7.95 -11.40
C THR A 1 -0.09 7.15 -10.63
N ALA A 2 -0.17 6.94 -9.30
CA ALA A 2 0.87 6.21 -8.55
C ALA A 2 1.09 4.75 -9.01
N HIS A 3 0.00 4.08 -9.43
CA HIS A 3 0.03 2.75 -10.04
C HIS A 3 0.99 2.71 -11.24
N GLU A 4 0.77 3.57 -12.24
CA GLU A 4 1.59 3.61 -13.45
C GLU A 4 3.07 3.92 -13.14
N LEU A 5 3.33 4.90 -12.27
CA LEU A 5 4.69 5.25 -11.84
C LEU A 5 5.41 4.09 -11.15
N GLY A 6 4.68 3.30 -10.36
CA GLY A 6 5.22 2.13 -9.66
C GLY A 6 5.69 1.00 -10.58
N HIS A 7 5.17 0.92 -11.80
CA HIS A 7 5.56 -0.07 -12.81
C HIS A 7 6.80 0.34 -13.62
N LYS A 8 7.11 1.62 -13.66
CA LYS A 8 8.24 2.12 -14.45
C LYS A 8 9.56 1.62 -13.89
N LYS A 9 10.60 1.57 -14.72
CA LYS A 9 11.93 1.08 -14.31
C LYS A 9 12.79 2.16 -13.64
N SER A 10 12.54 3.44 -13.92
CA SER A 10 13.32 4.55 -13.39
C SER A 10 13.26 4.61 -11.86
N LYS A 11 14.39 4.94 -11.24
CA LYS A 11 14.45 5.19 -9.79
C LYS A 11 13.60 6.40 -9.41
N LEU A 12 13.58 7.43 -10.24
CA LEU A 12 12.82 8.67 -10.00
C LEU A 12 11.32 8.39 -9.98
N GLU A 13 10.80 7.71 -10.99
CA GLU A 13 9.37 7.38 -11.09
C GLU A 13 8.92 6.49 -9.93
N LYS A 14 9.74 5.50 -9.55
CA LYS A 14 9.47 4.68 -8.35
C LYS A 14 9.49 5.48 -7.06
N SER A 15 10.38 6.45 -6.92
CA SER A 15 10.40 7.34 -5.75
C SER A 15 9.16 8.23 -5.71
N LEU A 16 8.73 8.78 -6.86
CA LEU A 16 7.48 9.53 -6.97
C LEU A 16 6.27 8.68 -6.59
N ALA A 17 6.23 7.41 -7.04
CA ALA A 17 5.17 6.49 -6.63
C ALA A 17 5.10 6.34 -5.11
N LYS A 18 6.25 6.20 -4.42
CA LYS A 18 6.30 6.14 -2.94
C LYS A 18 5.79 7.41 -2.29
N ILE A 19 6.16 8.58 -2.81
CA ILE A 19 5.71 9.87 -2.27
C ILE A 19 4.19 10.00 -2.41
N VAL A 20 3.63 9.68 -3.58
CA VAL A 20 2.17 9.76 -3.79
C VAL A 20 1.42 8.77 -2.88
N LEU A 21 1.93 7.53 -2.75
CA LEU A 21 1.33 6.53 -1.86
C LEU A 21 1.49 6.88 -0.38
N ALA A 22 2.54 7.63 -0.02
CA ALA A 22 2.79 8.02 1.36
C ALA A 22 1.70 8.96 1.90
N VAL A 23 1.10 9.80 1.04
CA VAL A 23 -0.03 10.69 1.38
C VAL A 23 -1.27 9.92 1.81
N ALA A 24 -1.49 8.73 1.24
CA ALA A 24 -2.60 7.85 1.58
C ALA A 24 -2.24 6.81 2.66
N ALA A 25 -1.02 6.86 3.21
CA ALA A 25 -0.45 5.83 4.08
C ALA A 25 -0.47 4.41 3.49
N TYR A 26 -0.53 4.27 2.16
CA TYR A 26 -0.66 2.99 1.46
C TYR A 26 0.70 2.43 0.99
N GLY A 27 1.69 2.45 1.90
CA GLY A 27 3.11 2.24 1.58
C GLY A 27 3.49 0.84 1.09
N HIS A 28 2.63 -0.16 1.29
CA HIS A 28 2.83 -1.54 0.88
C HIS A 28 2.35 -1.83 -0.56
N PHE A 29 1.57 -0.92 -1.16
CA PHE A 29 0.91 -1.12 -2.45
C PHE A 29 1.85 -1.57 -3.56
N SER A 30 2.97 -0.88 -3.79
CA SER A 30 3.86 -1.22 -4.90
C SER A 30 4.50 -2.60 -4.78
N VAL A 31 4.62 -3.13 -3.56
CA VAL A 31 5.07 -4.51 -3.37
C VAL A 31 3.93 -5.47 -3.68
N GLU A 32 2.77 -5.27 -3.05
CA GLU A 32 1.63 -6.15 -3.23
C GLU A 32 1.19 -6.18 -4.68
N HIS A 33 0.99 -5.02 -5.28
CA HIS A 33 0.52 -4.88 -6.63
C HIS A 33 1.46 -5.59 -7.60
N ASN A 34 2.73 -5.18 -7.62
CA ASN A 34 3.68 -5.58 -8.65
C ASN A 34 4.18 -7.03 -8.51
N ARG A 35 4.21 -7.58 -7.30
CA ARG A 35 4.78 -8.93 -7.04
C ARG A 35 3.76 -9.94 -6.51
N GLY A 36 2.65 -9.46 -5.96
CA GLY A 36 1.54 -10.26 -5.49
C GLY A 36 0.41 -10.27 -6.51
N HIS A 37 -0.36 -9.18 -6.59
CA HIS A 37 -1.59 -9.10 -7.38
C HIS A 37 -1.37 -9.52 -8.83
N HIS A 38 -0.40 -8.95 -9.55
CA HIS A 38 -0.12 -9.35 -10.94
C HIS A 38 0.19 -10.84 -11.12
N LYS A 39 0.72 -11.51 -10.10
CA LYS A 39 1.03 -12.94 -10.14
C LYS A 39 -0.22 -13.81 -10.02
N ASP A 40 -1.14 -13.44 -9.12
CA ASP A 40 -2.29 -14.28 -8.74
C ASP A 40 -3.64 -13.62 -9.10
N VAL A 41 -3.66 -12.57 -9.93
CA VAL A 41 -4.86 -11.80 -10.30
C VAL A 41 -5.97 -12.72 -10.81
N SER A 42 -7.21 -12.47 -10.37
CA SER A 42 -8.39 -13.26 -10.66
C SER A 42 -8.35 -14.72 -10.16
N THR A 43 -7.42 -15.05 -9.26
CA THR A 43 -7.39 -16.35 -8.57
C THR A 43 -7.88 -16.24 -7.13
N PRO A 44 -8.32 -17.34 -6.49
CA PRO A 44 -8.73 -17.33 -5.08
C PRO A 44 -7.64 -16.88 -4.10
N GLY A 45 -6.36 -16.96 -4.51
CA GLY A 45 -5.20 -16.60 -3.70
C GLY A 45 -4.92 -15.10 -3.62
N ASP A 46 -5.56 -14.30 -4.49
CA ASP A 46 -5.35 -12.86 -4.53
C ASP A 46 -6.33 -12.10 -3.62
N PRO A 47 -5.83 -11.39 -2.59
CA PRO A 47 -6.68 -10.58 -1.72
C PRO A 47 -7.34 -9.41 -2.46
N ALA A 48 -6.70 -8.90 -3.52
CA ALA A 48 -7.15 -7.74 -4.28
C ALA A 48 -8.13 -8.05 -5.43
N SER A 49 -8.43 -9.33 -5.70
CA SER A 49 -9.46 -9.71 -6.66
C SER A 49 -10.77 -9.96 -5.93
N ALA A 50 -11.84 -9.26 -6.32
CA ALA A 50 -13.17 -9.47 -5.77
C ALA A 50 -13.71 -10.85 -6.16
N ARG A 51 -14.48 -11.47 -5.26
CA ARG A 51 -15.18 -12.72 -5.57
C ARG A 51 -16.57 -12.39 -6.11
N MET A 52 -17.09 -13.24 -7.00
CA MET A 52 -18.45 -13.11 -7.51
C MET A 52 -19.45 -13.02 -6.34
N GLY A 53 -20.28 -11.97 -6.34
CA GLY A 53 -21.26 -11.70 -5.28
C GLY A 53 -20.68 -11.22 -3.95
N GLU A 54 -19.39 -10.87 -3.88
CA GLU A 54 -18.79 -10.31 -2.66
C GLU A 54 -19.14 -8.82 -2.51
N GLY A 55 -19.92 -8.47 -1.48
CA GLY A 55 -20.23 -7.07 -1.19
C GLY A 55 -19.01 -6.25 -0.72
N THR A 56 -19.03 -4.93 -0.96
CA THR A 56 -17.92 -4.00 -0.71
C THR A 56 -17.30 -4.10 0.68
N TYR A 57 -18.13 -4.15 1.72
CA TYR A 57 -17.64 -4.22 3.10
C TYR A 57 -16.94 -5.54 3.40
N LYS A 58 -17.43 -6.64 2.84
CA LYS A 58 -16.82 -7.97 3.00
C LYS A 58 -15.50 -8.04 2.24
N PHE A 59 -15.48 -7.51 1.01
CA PHE A 59 -14.28 -7.35 0.22
C PHE A 59 -13.23 -6.51 0.96
N ALA A 60 -13.57 -5.31 1.45
CA ALA A 60 -12.65 -4.43 2.16
C ALA A 60 -12.04 -5.07 3.42
N ARG A 61 -12.86 -5.79 4.18
CA ARG A 61 -12.40 -6.51 5.38
C ARG A 61 -11.41 -7.63 5.05
N ARG A 62 -11.48 -8.20 3.85
CA ARG A 62 -10.56 -9.25 3.36
C ARG A 62 -9.33 -8.64 2.68
N GLU A 63 -9.55 -7.72 1.76
CA GLU A 63 -8.55 -7.11 0.89
C GLU A 63 -7.54 -6.30 1.68
N ILE A 64 -7.97 -5.29 2.45
CA ILE A 64 -7.06 -4.36 3.15
C ILE A 64 -6.02 -5.10 4.02
N PRO A 65 -6.42 -5.95 4.99
CA PRO A 65 -5.43 -6.65 5.81
C PRO A 65 -4.76 -7.80 5.05
N GLY A 66 -5.39 -8.35 4.01
CA GLY A 66 -4.83 -9.40 3.16
C GLY A 66 -3.66 -8.90 2.31
N ALA A 67 -3.87 -7.78 1.60
CA ALA A 67 -2.90 -7.08 0.79
C ALA A 67 -1.69 -6.62 1.62
N PHE A 68 -1.94 -6.07 2.81
CA PHE A 68 -0.85 -5.69 3.72
C PHE A 68 0.00 -6.89 4.13
N ARG A 69 -0.62 -7.99 4.60
CA ARG A 69 0.12 -9.19 5.03
C ARG A 69 0.88 -9.84 3.89
N ARG A 70 0.27 -9.93 2.70
CA ARG A 70 0.90 -10.54 1.52
C ARG A 70 2.08 -9.71 1.03
N ALA A 71 1.98 -8.38 1.03
CA ALA A 71 3.11 -7.50 0.71
C ALA A 71 4.32 -7.78 1.60
N TRP A 72 4.11 -7.82 2.92
CA TRP A 72 5.19 -8.06 3.87
C TRP A 72 5.81 -9.44 3.72
N ARG A 73 5.00 -10.47 3.46
CA ARG A 73 5.49 -11.83 3.17
C ARG A 73 6.36 -11.86 1.92
N VAL A 74 5.86 -11.32 0.81
CA VAL A 74 6.56 -11.25 -0.48
C VAL A 74 7.86 -10.46 -0.38
N GLU A 75 7.85 -9.34 0.34
CA GLU A 75 9.05 -8.52 0.54
C GLU A 75 10.07 -9.19 1.46
N LYS A 76 9.60 -9.89 2.50
CA LYS A 76 10.46 -10.71 3.36
C LYS A 76 11.16 -11.79 2.53
N GLU A 77 10.44 -12.53 1.70
CA GLU A 77 11.01 -13.54 0.81
C GLU A 77 12.08 -12.93 -0.11
N ARG A 78 11.79 -11.78 -0.75
CA ARG A 78 12.74 -11.06 -1.61
C ARG A 78 14.02 -10.66 -0.88
N LEU A 79 13.91 -10.21 0.38
CA LEU A 79 15.06 -9.79 1.18
C LEU A 79 15.87 -10.99 1.68
N THR A 80 15.21 -12.06 2.11
CA THR A 80 15.85 -13.33 2.50
C THR A 80 16.66 -13.92 1.35
N LEU A 81 16.10 -13.95 0.13
CA LEU A 81 16.81 -14.39 -1.09
C LEU A 81 18.03 -13.53 -1.42
N ARG A 82 18.13 -12.32 -0.86
CA ARG A 82 19.27 -11.41 -1.03
C ARG A 82 20.18 -11.37 0.21
N GLY A 83 19.98 -12.25 1.18
CA GLY A 83 20.74 -12.29 2.43
C GLY A 83 20.56 -11.04 3.30
N LYS A 84 19.40 -10.37 3.22
CA LYS A 84 19.12 -9.11 3.94
C LYS A 84 17.99 -9.28 4.96
N PRO A 85 18.07 -8.63 6.13
CA PRO A 85 16.98 -8.63 7.09
C PRO A 85 15.78 -7.81 6.60
N VAL A 86 14.58 -8.09 7.12
CA VAL A 86 13.34 -7.36 6.78
C VAL A 86 13.40 -5.85 7.11
N TRP A 87 14.19 -5.48 8.12
CA TRP A 87 14.41 -4.10 8.55
C TRP A 87 15.49 -3.36 7.75
N HIS A 88 16.03 -3.98 6.69
CA HIS A 88 17.05 -3.35 5.87
C HIS A 88 16.48 -2.11 5.13
N HIS A 89 17.27 -1.04 5.05
CA HIS A 89 16.86 0.23 4.42
C HIS A 89 16.38 0.09 2.96
N SER A 90 16.74 -1.00 2.27
CA SER A 90 16.28 -1.29 0.91
C SER A 90 14.86 -1.85 0.82
N ASN A 91 14.17 -2.05 1.95
CA ASN A 91 12.77 -2.45 1.99
C ASN A 91 11.89 -1.26 1.56
N PRO A 92 11.23 -1.31 0.39
CA PRO A 92 10.42 -0.21 -0.11
C PRO A 92 9.20 0.05 0.77
N ILE A 93 8.68 -0.95 1.50
CA ILE A 93 7.55 -0.76 2.43
C ILE A 93 7.98 0.16 3.57
N LEU A 94 9.16 -0.09 4.15
CA LEU A 94 9.73 0.76 5.20
C LEU A 94 10.02 2.18 4.70
N GLN A 95 10.59 2.31 3.50
CA GLN A 95 10.85 3.62 2.90
C GLN A 95 9.55 4.42 2.72
N SER A 96 8.49 3.79 2.21
CA SER A 96 7.20 4.46 2.02
C SER A 96 6.58 4.90 3.35
N TYR A 97 6.56 4.02 4.37
CA TYR A 97 6.02 4.37 5.68
C TYR A 97 6.87 5.41 6.42
N ALA A 98 8.18 5.45 6.20
CA ALA A 98 9.03 6.52 6.71
C ALA A 98 8.64 7.88 6.11
N ILE A 99 8.36 7.95 4.81
CA ILE A 99 7.87 9.17 4.16
C ILE A 99 6.50 9.56 4.74
N THR A 100 5.58 8.61 4.92
CA THR A 100 4.28 8.88 5.56
C THR A 100 4.44 9.42 6.98
N ALA A 101 5.35 8.86 7.77
CA ALA A 101 5.62 9.31 9.13
C ALA A 101 6.19 10.72 9.14
N ILE A 102 7.17 11.02 8.29
CA ILE A 102 7.75 12.37 8.16
C ILE A 102 6.68 13.39 7.79
N LEU A 103 5.84 13.11 6.79
CA LEU A 103 4.75 14.00 6.38
C LEU A 103 3.75 14.21 7.53
N SER A 104 3.33 13.13 8.18
CA SER A 104 2.34 13.18 9.26
C SER A 104 2.88 13.95 10.48
N LEU A 105 4.11 13.67 10.89
CA LEU A 105 4.79 14.35 11.99
C LEU A 105 5.00 15.83 11.69
N THR A 106 5.36 16.18 10.45
CA THR A 106 5.49 17.58 10.02
C THR A 106 4.17 18.33 10.18
N LEU A 107 3.06 17.73 9.74
CA LEU A 107 1.74 18.33 9.91
C LEU A 107 1.34 18.47 11.38
N ILE A 108 1.63 17.46 12.21
CA ILE A 108 1.37 17.51 13.66
C ILE A 108 2.23 18.59 14.33
N MET A 109 3.48 18.77 13.93
CA MET A 109 4.35 19.82 14.48
C MET A 109 3.87 21.22 14.09
N LEU A 110 3.40 21.42 12.86
CA LEU A 110 2.94 22.72 12.37
C LEU A 110 1.57 23.13 12.90
N PHE A 111 0.65 22.18 13.04
CA PHE A 111 -0.77 22.45 13.34
C PHE A 111 -1.25 21.86 14.67
N GLY A 112 -0.36 21.18 15.40
CA GLY A 112 -0.64 20.54 16.67
C GLY A 112 -1.40 19.22 16.57
N TRP A 113 -1.67 18.62 17.73
CA TRP A 113 -2.32 17.32 17.86
C TRP A 113 -3.75 17.26 17.26
N LYS A 114 -4.40 18.41 17.05
CA LYS A 114 -5.74 18.51 16.44
C LYS A 114 -5.80 17.97 15.01
N VAL A 115 -4.65 17.84 14.32
CA VAL A 115 -4.58 17.25 12.98
C VAL A 115 -4.64 15.71 13.01
N ILE A 116 -4.40 15.07 14.15
CA ILE A 116 -4.41 13.61 14.25
C ILE A 116 -5.75 13.01 13.81
N PRO A 117 -6.94 13.47 14.30
CA PRO A 117 -8.22 12.99 13.81
C PRO A 117 -8.41 13.17 12.29
N PHE A 118 -7.95 14.30 11.75
CA PHE A 118 -8.01 14.57 10.31
C PHE A 118 -7.18 13.55 9.51
N LEU A 119 -5.95 13.27 9.94
CA LEU A 119 -5.08 12.28 9.30
C LEU A 119 -5.67 10.87 9.38
N LEU A 120 -6.28 10.50 10.50
CA LEU A 120 -6.93 9.21 10.66
C LEU A 120 -8.12 9.05 9.71
N ILE A 121 -9.02 10.04 9.66
CA ILE A 121 -10.18 10.02 8.77
C ILE A 121 -9.72 10.03 7.30
N HIS A 122 -8.78 10.89 6.94
CA HIS A 122 -8.21 10.95 5.59
C HIS A 122 -7.64 9.60 5.16
N ASN A 123 -6.81 8.97 5.99
CA ASN A 123 -6.20 7.68 5.65
C ASN A 123 -7.27 6.57 5.54
N LEU A 124 -8.26 6.54 6.42
CA LEU A 124 -9.36 5.58 6.34
C LEU A 124 -10.18 5.74 5.06
N LEU A 125 -10.51 6.98 4.68
CA LEU A 125 -11.21 7.28 3.44
C LEU A 125 -10.35 6.94 2.21
N ALA A 126 -9.04 7.20 2.26
CA ALA A 126 -8.13 6.85 1.18
C ALA A 126 -8.07 5.33 0.95
N TYR A 127 -7.96 4.54 2.03
CA TYR A 127 -8.03 3.08 1.97
C TYR A 127 -9.39 2.62 1.42
N TRP A 128 -10.50 3.17 1.95
CA TRP A 128 -11.85 2.83 1.49
C TRP A 128 -12.05 3.12 -0.01
N GLN A 129 -11.58 4.27 -0.48
CA GLN A 129 -11.69 4.67 -1.90
C GLN A 129 -10.91 3.72 -2.80
N LEU A 130 -9.69 3.36 -2.42
CA LEU A 130 -8.86 2.42 -3.20
C LEU A 130 -9.54 1.05 -3.31
N THR A 131 -10.02 0.50 -2.21
CA THR A 131 -10.74 -0.78 -2.19
C THR A 131 -12.04 -0.71 -2.98
N SER A 132 -12.80 0.38 -2.89
CA SER A 132 -14.10 0.53 -3.57
C SER A 132 -13.96 0.58 -5.09
N VAL A 133 -12.91 1.22 -5.61
CA VAL A 133 -12.64 1.28 -7.06
C VAL A 133 -12.26 -0.10 -7.60
N ILE A 134 -11.55 -0.91 -6.83
CA ILE A 134 -11.15 -2.28 -7.23
C ILE A 134 -12.36 -3.22 -7.34
N LEU A 135 -13.39 -3.01 -6.51
CA LEU A 135 -14.60 -3.82 -6.54
C LEU A 135 -15.49 -3.54 -7.77
N ILE A 136 -15.62 -2.28 -8.18
CA ILE A 136 -16.60 -1.86 -9.21
C ILE A 136 -16.17 -2.29 -10.63
N THR A 137 -14.92 -2.73 -10.82
CA THR A 137 -14.38 -3.13 -12.11
C THR A 137 -14.44 -4.63 -12.41
N MET A 138 -15.18 -5.43 -11.64
CA MET A 138 -15.45 -6.85 -11.91
C MET A 138 -16.95 -7.09 -12.16
#